data_AF-A0A6S6U9G1-F1
#
_entry.id   AF-A0A6S6U9G1-F1
#
_cell.length_a   1.000
_cell.length_b   1.000
_cell.length_c   1.000
_cell.angle_alpha   90.00
_cell.angle_beta   90.00
_cell.angle_gamma   90.00
#
_symmetry.space_group_name_H-M   'P 1'
#
loop_
_entity.id
_entity.type
_entity.pdbx_description
1 polymer ?
#
loop_
_entity_poly.entity_id
_entity_poly.type
_entity_poly.pdbx_seq_one_letter_code
_entity_poly.pdbx_strand_id
1 'polypeptide(L)'
;MIQSKINKKEYMMLKELIYTGLGGALLLKERVDEEIDKLQEKGKLSKEDADSFMKKLQTRGEKEEEKVKEKIKEALKEVIEEMGLATKADIEALKEHKET
;
A
#
# COMPACT_ATOMS: atom_id res chain seq x y z
N MET A 1 4.77 -24.56 23.97
CA MET A 1 4.45 -23.16 24.32
C MET A 1 5.34 -22.25 23.47
N ILE A 2 5.05 -22.13 22.18
CA ILE A 2 5.80 -21.26 21.27
C ILE A 2 5.24 -19.85 21.49
N GLN A 3 5.83 -19.13 22.42
CA GLN A 3 5.38 -17.79 22.79
C GLN A 3 5.46 -16.88 21.58
N SER A 4 4.31 -16.26 21.27
CA SER A 4 4.13 -15.14 20.37
C SER A 4 5.14 -14.03 20.71
N LYS A 5 6.24 -13.97 19.95
CA LYS A 5 7.27 -12.93 20.06
C LYS A 5 7.12 -11.83 19.01
N ILE A 6 5.89 -11.52 18.57
CA ILE A 6 5.68 -10.25 17.87
C ILE A 6 5.73 -9.14 18.92
N ASN A 7 6.75 -8.28 18.85
CA ASN A 7 6.82 -7.10 19.69
C ASN A 7 5.63 -6.18 19.36
N LYS A 8 4.89 -5.74 20.38
CA LYS A 8 3.76 -4.82 20.24
C LYS A 8 4.13 -3.57 19.44
N LYS A 9 5.40 -3.13 19.53
CA LYS A 9 5.93 -1.99 18.75
C LYS A 9 5.95 -2.28 17.26
N GLU A 10 6.45 -3.44 16.83
CA GLU A 10 6.61 -3.72 15.39
C GLU A 10 5.25 -4.02 14.71
N TYR A 11 4.33 -4.70 15.41
CA TYR A 11 2.94 -4.82 14.95
C TYR A 11 2.27 -3.44 14.76
N MET A 12 2.58 -2.50 15.66
CA MET A 12 2.07 -1.13 15.57
C MET A 12 2.60 -0.40 14.32
N MET A 13 3.88 -0.60 13.96
CA MET A 13 4.47 0.01 12.76
C MET A 13 3.80 -0.47 11.47
N LEU A 14 3.61 -1.79 11.29
CA LEU A 14 2.93 -2.32 10.10
C LEU A 14 1.48 -1.81 10.01
N LYS A 15 0.79 -1.77 11.15
CA LYS A 15 -0.57 -1.24 11.25
C LYS A 15 -0.62 0.24 10.83
N GLU A 16 0.28 1.07 11.35
CA GLU A 16 0.38 2.49 11.04
C GLU A 16 0.67 2.75 9.55
N LEU A 17 1.54 1.96 8.92
CA LEU A 17 1.84 2.07 7.50
C LEU A 17 0.57 1.89 6.64
N ILE A 18 -0.21 0.85 6.93
CA ILE A 18 -1.45 0.54 6.18
C ILE A 18 -2.47 1.67 6.36
N TYR A 19 -2.70 2.12 7.60
CA TYR A 19 -3.65 3.21 7.85
C TYR A 19 -3.21 4.52 7.22
N THR A 20 -1.92 4.84 7.29
CA THR A 20 -1.37 6.06 6.69
C THR A 20 -1.46 6.02 5.17
N GLY A 21 -1.15 4.87 4.55
CA GLY A 21 -1.28 4.70 3.11
C GLY A 21 -2.72 4.86 2.62
N LEU A 22 -3.68 4.20 3.30
CA LEU A 22 -5.10 4.30 2.95
C LEU A 22 -5.65 5.72 3.21
N GLY A 23 -5.34 6.31 4.36
CA GLY A 23 -5.79 7.65 4.73
C GLY A 23 -5.22 8.72 3.81
N GLY A 24 -3.92 8.65 3.51
CA GLY A 24 -3.26 9.58 2.58
C GLY A 24 -3.80 9.47 1.16
N ALA A 25 -4.06 8.26 0.67
CA ALA A 25 -4.66 8.05 -0.66
C ALA A 25 -6.10 8.61 -0.75
N LEU A 26 -6.90 8.42 0.31
CA LEU A 26 -8.26 8.95 0.38
C LEU A 26 -8.26 10.49 0.34
N LEU A 27 -7.45 11.13 1.18
CA LEU A 27 -7.30 12.59 1.20
C LEU A 27 -6.82 13.16 -0.14
N LEU A 28 -5.90 12.46 -0.80
CA LEU A 28 -5.44 12.86 -2.13
C LEU A 28 -6.58 12.84 -3.16
N LYS A 29 -7.39 11.77 -3.14
CA LYS A 29 -8.56 11.65 -4.03
C LYS A 29 -9.54 12.79 -3.79
N GLU A 30 -9.91 13.04 -2.53
CA GLU A 30 -10.81 14.15 -2.16
C GLU A 30 -10.27 15.50 -2.66
N ARG A 31 -8.96 15.73 -2.49
CA ARG A 31 -8.34 17.00 -2.92
C ARG A 31 -8.32 17.19 -4.43
N VAL A 32 -8.12 16.12 -5.20
CA VAL A 32 -8.18 16.16 -6.66
C VAL A 32 -9.60 16.43 -7.13
N ASP A 33 -10.58 15.70 -6.58
CA ASP A 33 -11.99 15.87 -6.94
C ASP A 33 -12.45 17.32 -6.62
N GLU A 34 -12.12 17.85 -5.44
CA GLU A 34 -12.39 19.25 -5.07
C GLU A 34 -11.80 20.29 -6.02
N GLU A 35 -10.56 20.08 -6.50
CA GLU A 35 -9.89 21.07 -7.34
C GLU A 35 -10.45 21.05 -8.76
N ILE A 36 -10.84 19.87 -9.26
CA ILE A 36 -11.56 19.72 -10.53
C ILE A 36 -12.90 20.46 -10.46
N ASP A 37 -13.68 20.24 -9.40
CA ASP A 37 -14.98 20.90 -9.21
C ASP A 37 -14.82 22.44 -9.20
N LYS A 38 -13.84 22.96 -8.45
CA LYS A 38 -13.53 24.41 -8.41
C LYS A 38 -13.16 24.98 -9.78
N LEU A 39 -12.47 24.21 -10.62
CA LEU A 39 -12.09 24.65 -11.96
C LEU A 39 -13.30 24.61 -12.92
N GLN A 40 -14.20 23.65 -12.76
CA GLN A 40 -15.46 23.58 -13.51
C GLN A 40 -16.40 24.73 -13.15
N GLU A 41 -16.60 25.01 -11.86
CA GLU A 41 -17.43 26.13 -11.38
C GLU A 41 -16.93 27.48 -11.89
N LYS A 42 -15.61 27.65 -12.01
CA LYS A 42 -14.99 28.87 -12.56
C LYS A 42 -15.03 28.93 -14.08
N GLY A 43 -15.61 27.93 -14.76
CA GLY A 43 -15.62 27.82 -16.22
C GLY A 43 -14.23 27.65 -16.84
N LYS A 44 -13.23 27.27 -16.05
CA LYS A 44 -11.83 27.09 -16.48
C LYS A 44 -11.53 25.69 -17.00
N LEU A 45 -12.44 24.75 -16.75
CA LEU A 45 -12.33 23.36 -17.16
C LEU A 45 -13.71 22.88 -17.62
N SER A 46 -13.79 22.29 -18.81
CA SER A 46 -15.02 21.67 -19.28
C SER A 46 -15.27 20.34 -18.56
N LYS A 47 -16.49 19.81 -18.67
CA LYS A 47 -16.80 18.49 -18.12
C LYS A 47 -16.03 17.40 -18.83
N GLU A 48 -15.92 17.50 -20.15
CA GLU A 48 -15.21 16.57 -21.01
C GLU A 48 -13.71 16.54 -20.70
N ASP A 49 -13.10 17.70 -20.44
CA ASP A 49 -11.68 17.79 -20.09
C ASP A 49 -11.39 17.23 -18.70
N ALA A 50 -12.28 17.45 -17.73
CA ALA A 50 -12.18 16.87 -16.39
C ALA A 50 -12.25 15.34 -16.43
N ASP A 51 -13.22 14.78 -17.17
CA ASP A 51 -13.37 13.34 -17.35
C ASP A 51 -12.14 12.73 -18.04
N SER A 52 -11.61 13.42 -19.06
CA SER A 52 -10.38 13.02 -19.75
C SER A 52 -9.16 13.06 -18.83
N PHE A 53 -9.04 14.10 -17.99
CA PHE A 53 -7.97 14.22 -17.01
C PHE A 53 -8.04 13.08 -15.98
N MET A 54 -9.22 12.79 -15.44
CA MET A 54 -9.39 11.70 -14.49
C MET A 54 -9.11 10.34 -15.08
N LYS A 55 -9.56 10.09 -16.30
CA LYS A 55 -9.25 8.84 -17.02
C LYS A 55 -7.75 8.66 -17.25
N LYS A 56 -7.03 9.74 -17.60
CA LYS A 56 -5.57 9.73 -17.72
C LYS A 56 -4.89 9.46 -16.38
N LEU A 57 -5.37 10.07 -15.30
CA LEU A 57 -4.84 9.87 -13.95
C LEU A 57 -5.01 8.41 -13.52
N GLN A 58 -6.20 7.83 -13.72
CA GLN A 58 -6.48 6.43 -13.45
C GLN A 58 -5.58 5.50 -14.27
N THR A 59 -5.51 5.69 -15.59
CA THR A 59 -4.68 4.86 -16.48
C THR A 59 -3.20 4.92 -16.09
N ARG A 60 -2.71 6.09 -15.68
CA ARG A 60 -1.34 6.24 -15.18
C ARG A 60 -1.16 5.53 -13.85
N GLY A 61 -2.13 5.63 -12.95
CA GLY A 61 -2.13 4.91 -11.68
C GLY A 61 -2.02 3.40 -11.88
N GLU A 62 -2.85 2.83 -12.75
CA GLU A 62 -2.83 1.40 -13.11
C GLU A 62 -1.47 0.97 -13.68
N LYS A 63 -0.83 1.80 -14.51
CA LYS A 63 0.51 1.52 -15.06
C LYS A 63 1.62 1.55 -14.01
N GLU A 64 1.50 2.42 -13.00
CA GLU A 64 2.49 2.51 -11.93
C GLU A 64 2.19 1.51 -10.78
N GLU A 65 0.99 0.92 -10.76
CA GLU A 65 0.56 -0.04 -9.74
C GLU A 65 1.56 -1.20 -9.59
N GLU A 66 2.03 -1.77 -10.70
CA GLU A 66 2.94 -2.91 -10.68
C GLU A 66 4.26 -2.59 -9.96
N LYS A 67 4.87 -1.44 -10.29
CA LYS A 67 6.11 -0.97 -9.63
C LYS A 67 5.88 -0.65 -8.16
N VAL A 68 4.74 -0.05 -7.83
CA VAL A 68 4.38 0.26 -6.44
C VAL A 68 4.16 -1.03 -5.64
N LYS A 69 3.51 -2.02 -6.23
CA LYS A 69 3.28 -3.33 -5.63
C LYS A 69 4.58 -4.08 -5.35
N GLU A 70 5.56 -4.01 -6.24
CA GLU A 70 6.90 -4.57 -6.01
C GLU A 70 7.58 -3.89 -4.82
N LYS A 71 7.62 -2.55 -4.80
CA LYS A 71 8.20 -1.79 -3.67
C LYS A 71 7.50 -2.06 -2.34
N ILE A 72 6.17 -2.18 -2.34
CA ILE A 72 5.41 -2.53 -1.14
C ILE A 72 5.76 -3.94 -0.68
N LYS A 73 5.89 -4.91 -1.60
CA LYS A 73 6.30 -6.28 -1.24
C LYS A 73 7.70 -6.31 -0.63
N GLU A 74 8.64 -5.54 -1.16
CA GLU A 74 9.99 -5.40 -0.62
C GLU A 74 9.96 -4.80 0.78
N ALA A 75 9.29 -3.66 0.96
CA ALA A 75 9.14 -3.02 2.27
C ALA A 75 8.45 -3.95 3.29
N LEU A 76 7.45 -4.73 2.88
CA LEU A 76 6.81 -5.72 3.75
C LEU A 76 7.75 -6.87 4.13
N LYS A 77 8.62 -7.33 3.22
CA LYS A 77 9.62 -8.35 3.54
C LYS A 77 10.60 -7.83 4.58
N GLU A 78 11.12 -6.61 4.40
CA GLU A 78 12.01 -5.97 5.38
C GLU A 78 11.34 -5.86 6.76
N VAL A 79 10.08 -5.41 6.81
CA VAL A 79 9.32 -5.33 8.07
C VAL A 79 9.15 -6.73 8.70
N ILE A 80 8.83 -7.76 7.92
CA ILE A 80 8.67 -9.14 8.41
C ILE A 80 10.00 -9.69 8.97
N GLU A 81 11.12 -9.40 8.31
CA GLU A 81 12.47 -9.76 8.74
C GLU A 81 12.87 -9.03 10.03
N GLU A 82 12.63 -7.72 10.11
CA GLU A 82 12.85 -6.91 11.33
C GLU A 82 12.02 -7.43 12.51
N MET A 83 10.83 -7.94 12.24
CA MET A 83 9.95 -8.56 13.24
C MET A 83 10.41 -9.95 13.72
N GLY A 84 11.45 -10.53 13.12
CA GLY A 84 11.93 -11.87 13.43
C GLY A 84 10.88 -12.96 13.17
N LEU A 85 9.98 -12.74 12.20
CA LEU A 85 8.94 -13.69 11.84
C LEU A 85 9.50 -14.80 10.96
N ALA A 86 9.23 -16.05 11.33
CA ALA A 86 9.58 -17.21 10.50
C ALA A 86 8.79 -17.18 9.18
N THR A 87 9.52 -17.27 8.08
CA THR A 87 8.95 -17.38 6.74
C THR A 87 8.41 -18.78 6.48
N LYS A 88 7.64 -18.93 5.40
CA LYS A 88 7.18 -20.24 4.94
C LYS A 88 8.35 -21.19 4.64
N ALA A 89 9.45 -20.66 4.10
CA ALA A 89 10.67 -21.42 3.84
C ALA A 89 11.31 -21.92 5.15
N ASP A 90 11.36 -21.07 6.18
CA ASP A 90 11.89 -21.47 7.50
C ASP A 90 11.06 -22.60 8.12
N ILE A 91 9.73 -22.56 7.95
CA ILE A 91 8.82 -23.61 8.44
C ILE A 91 9.02 -24.92 7.66
N GLU A 92 9.20 -24.86 6.35
CA GLU A 92 9.43 -26.04 5.50
C GLU A 92 10.77 -26.70 5.82
N ALA A 93 11.85 -25.91 5.96
CA ALA A 93 13.16 -26.41 6.38
C ALA A 93 13.11 -27.10 7.76
N LEU A 94 12.35 -26.53 8.72
CA LEU A 94 12.16 -27.15 10.03
C LEU A 94 11.38 -28.47 9.99
N LYS A 95 10.50 -28.68 9.00
CA LYS A 95 9.76 -29.94 8.83
C LYS A 95 10.65 -31.04 8.27
N GLU A 96 11.42 -30.76 7.23
CA GLU A 96 12.36 -31.72 6.64
C GLU A 96 13.38 -32.20 7.67
N HIS A 97 13.88 -31.29 8.51
CA HIS A 97 14.86 -31.61 9.56
C HIS A 97 14.30 -32.44 10.73
N LYS A 98 12.97 -32.59 10.84
CA LYS A 98 12.29 -33.43 11.84
C LYS A 98 11.88 -34.81 11.30
N GLU A 99 11.87 -34.98 9.99
CA GLU A 99 11.57 -36.26 9.33
C GLU A 99 12.84 -37.09 9.08
N THR A 100 14.02 -36.55 9.41
CA THR A 100 15.32 -37.26 9.50
C THR A 100 15.69 -37.53 10.96
#